data_AF-A0A1Q9K1Z1-F1
#
_entry.id   AF-A0A1Q9K1Z1-F1
#
_cell.length_a   1.000
_cell.length_b   1.000
_cell.length_c   1.000
_cell.angle_alpha   90.00
_cell.angle_beta   90.00
_cell.angle_gamma   90.00
#
_symmetry.space_group_name_H-M   'P 1'
#
loop_
_entity.id
_entity.type
_entity.pdbx_description
1 polymer ?
#
loop_
_entity_poly.entity_id
_entity_poly.type
_entity_poly.pdbx_seq_one_letter_code
_entity_poly.pdbx_strand_id
1 'polypeptide(L)' 'MEDCQRYSKRRRPMSLEGLPLAMAYVPWQQWGNLYSPEKGFREGTIFQDLDFPFHGGKGGCRR' A
#
# COMPACT_ATOMS: atom_id res chain seq x y z
N MET A 1 -18.77 -22.92 17.88
CA MET A 1 -19.48 -23.30 16.64
C MET A 1 -20.89 -22.82 16.85
N GLU A 2 -21.42 -21.80 16.20
CA GLU A 2 -21.16 -21.25 14.87
C GLU A 2 -21.72 -19.83 14.84
N ASP A 3 -21.03 -18.87 14.23
CA ASP A 3 -21.70 -17.91 13.33
C ASP A 3 -20.70 -17.16 12.44
N CYS A 4 -19.77 -17.92 11.83
CA CYS A 4 -18.74 -17.37 10.95
C CYS A 4 -19.25 -17.11 9.52
N GLN A 5 -20.57 -17.01 9.32
CA GLN A 5 -21.19 -16.99 7.99
C GLN A 5 -21.88 -15.68 7.60
N ARG A 6 -21.76 -14.60 8.38
CA ARG A 6 -22.41 -13.31 8.02
C ARG A 6 -21.46 -12.21 7.56
N TYR A 7 -20.34 -12.56 6.94
CA TYR A 7 -19.47 -11.61 6.23
C TYR A 7 -19.92 -11.44 4.77
N SER A 8 -21.18 -11.09 4.55
CA SER A 8 -21.63 -10.56 3.27
C SER A 8 -22.89 -9.73 3.47
N LYS A 9 -22.96 -8.61 2.73
CA LYS A 9 -24.08 -7.68 2.55
C LYS A 9 -24.23 -6.53 3.56
N ARG A 10 -23.88 -5.33 3.03
CA ARG A 10 -24.14 -3.94 3.47
C ARG A 10 -22.96 -3.24 4.16
N ARG A 11 -22.08 -2.64 3.35
CA ARG A 11 -21.15 -1.60 3.83
C ARG A 11 -21.96 -0.35 4.18
N ARG A 12 -22.31 -0.22 5.46
CA ARG A 12 -22.63 1.09 6.04
C ARG A 12 -21.34 1.92 5.96
N PRO A 13 -21.36 3.20 5.57
CA PRO A 13 -20.19 4.05 5.76
C PRO A 13 -19.94 4.08 7.27
N MET A 14 -18.92 3.36 7.71
CA MET A 14 -18.48 3.40 9.10
C MET A 14 -17.94 4.81 9.29
N SER A 15 -18.57 5.60 10.17
CA SER A 15 -18.00 6.89 10.57
C SER A 15 -16.56 6.63 11.02
N LEU A 16 -15.60 7.38 10.49
CA LEU A 16 -14.20 7.29 10.91
C LEU A 16 -13.99 7.93 12.29
N GLU A 17 -15.02 8.55 12.86
CA GLU A 17 -15.00 9.13 14.20
C GLU A 17 -14.68 8.05 15.23
N GLY A 18 -13.54 8.22 15.92
CA GLY A 18 -13.08 7.30 16.96
C GLY A 18 -12.21 6.14 16.47
N LEU A 19 -11.99 5.97 15.16
CA LEU A 19 -10.95 5.07 14.68
C LEU A 19 -9.58 5.73 14.85
N PRO A 20 -8.54 4.98 15.31
CA PRO A 20 -7.19 5.51 15.30
C PRO A 20 -6.79 5.85 13.87
N LEU A 21 -6.05 6.96 13.71
CA LEU A 21 -5.31 7.21 12.47
C LEU A 21 -4.52 5.95 12.12
N ALA A 22 -4.54 5.55 10.85
CA ALA A 22 -3.91 4.30 10.43
C ALA A 22 -2.44 4.27 10.87
N MET A 23 -2.08 3.24 11.64
CA MET A 23 -0.70 3.00 12.08
C MET A 23 -0.10 1.91 11.20
N ALA A 24 1.00 2.21 10.54
CA ALA A 24 1.80 1.24 9.80
C ALA A 24 3.21 1.22 10.36
N TYR A 25 3.74 0.02 10.58
CA TYR A 25 5.16 -0.14 10.89
C TYR A 25 5.94 -0.03 9.59
N VAL A 26 6.73 1.05 9.46
CA VAL A 26 7.63 1.26 8.33
C VAL A 26 9.03 0.83 8.77
N PRO A 27 9.68 -0.12 8.08
CA PRO A 27 11.05 -0.49 8.39
C PRO A 27 12.01 0.67 8.10
N TRP A 28 13.12 0.72 8.83
CA TRP A 28 14.19 1.67 8.55
C TRP A 28 14.79 1.39 7.16
N GLN A 29 14.76 2.38 6.27
CA GLN A 29 15.34 2.26 4.93
C GLN A 29 16.86 2.43 5.01
N GLN A 30 17.60 1.46 4.49
CA GLN A 30 19.06 1.54 4.44
C GLN A 30 19.50 2.38 3.24
N TRP A 31 20.60 3.11 3.39
CA TRP A 31 21.20 3.83 2.28
C TRP A 31 22.01 2.87 1.40
N GLY A 32 21.77 2.90 0.10
CA GLY A 32 22.34 1.96 -0.86
C GLY A 32 22.69 2.62 -2.18
N ASN A 33 22.57 1.87 -3.27
CA ASN A 33 22.82 2.41 -4.60
C ASN A 33 21.70 3.36 -5.00
N LEU A 34 22.08 4.55 -5.45
CA LEU A 34 21.15 5.58 -5.90
C LEU A 34 21.27 5.82 -7.39
N TYR A 35 20.17 6.20 -8.00
CA TYR A 35 20.17 6.80 -9.32
C TYR A 35 20.59 8.28 -9.26
N SER A 36 21.00 8.82 -10.41
CA SER A 36 21.09 10.27 -10.57
C SER A 36 19.70 10.91 -10.38
N PRO A 37 19.61 12.19 -9.97
CA PRO A 37 18.33 12.85 -9.75
C PRO A 37 17.38 12.78 -10.95
N GLU A 38 17.91 12.97 -12.16
CA GLU A 38 17.16 12.93 -13.42
C GLU A 38 16.53 11.55 -13.67
N LYS A 39 17.29 10.48 -13.40
CA LYS A 39 16.81 9.12 -13.56
C LYS A 39 15.84 8.74 -12.44
N GLY A 40 16.14 9.10 -11.19
CA GLY A 40 15.25 8.83 -10.06
C GLY A 40 13.89 9.53 -10.19
N PHE A 41 13.87 10.73 -10.77
CA PHE A 41 12.61 11.42 -11.10
C PHE A 41 11.79 10.67 -12.14
N ARG A 42 12.43 10.06 -13.15
CA ARG A 42 11.77 9.27 -14.18
C ARG A 42 11.19 7.97 -13.64
N GLU A 43 11.97 7.22 -12.85
CA GLU A 43 11.55 5.91 -12.31
C GLU A 43 10.61 6.04 -11.09
N GLY A 44 10.55 7.21 -10.46
CA GLY A 44 9.71 7.46 -9.28
C GLY A 44 10.35 7.02 -7.95
N THR A 45 11.61 6.59 -7.99
CA THR A 45 12.42 6.27 -6.81
C THR A 45 13.89 6.60 -7.10
N ILE A 46 14.60 7.15 -6.11
CA ILE A 46 16.06 7.34 -6.19
C ILE A 46 16.81 6.06 -5.81
N PHE A 47 16.16 5.14 -5.09
CA PHE A 47 16.75 3.88 -4.65
C PHE A 47 16.56 2.84 -5.73
N GLN A 48 17.67 2.33 -6.28
CA GLN A 48 17.63 1.32 -7.34
C GLN A 48 16.95 0.04 -6.85
N ASP A 49 17.14 -0.30 -5.57
CA ASP A 49 16.57 -1.50 -4.94
C ASP A 49 15.04 -1.43 -4.78
N LEU A 50 14.41 -0.27 -5.00
CA LEU A 50 12.96 -0.08 -4.95
C LEU A 50 12.32 0.01 -6.35
N ASP A 51 13.11 -0.08 -7.41
CA ASP A 51 12.66 0.01 -8.80
C ASP A 51 12.09 -1.35 -9.26
N PHE A 52 10.86 -1.65 -8.84
CA PHE A 52 10.17 -2.89 -9.16
C PHE A 52 9.13 -2.69 -10.26
N PRO A 53 8.98 -3.65 -11.20
CA PRO A 53 7.93 -3.56 -12.21
C PRO A 53 6.55 -3.51 -11.55
N PHE A 54 5.70 -2.61 -12.03
CA PHE A 54 4.30 -2.58 -11.58
C PHE A 54 3.54 -3.77 -12.18
N HIS A 55 3.39 -4.83 -11.40
CA HIS A 55 2.68 -6.04 -11.83
C HIS A 55 1.16 -5.94 -11.73
N GLY A 56 0.59 -4.75 -11.47
CA GLY A 56 -0.85 -4.52 -11.41
C GLY A 56 -1.56 -5.55 -10.53
N GLY A 57 -1.53 -5.38 -9.21
CA GLY A 57 -2.14 -6.35 -8.31
C GLY A 57 -3.60 -6.64 -8.65
N LYS A 58 -4.00 -7.92 -8.54
CA LYS A 58 -5.39 -8.42 -8.45
C LYS A 58 -6.25 -7.73 -7.36
N GLY A 59 -5.75 -6.67 -6.70
CA GLY A 59 -6.38 -5.92 -5.62
C GLY A 59 -7.08 -4.62 -6.05
N GLY A 60 -7.05 -4.25 -7.32
CA GLY A 60 -7.99 -3.26 -7.85
C GLY A 60 -9.30 -3.96 -8.19
N CYS A 61 -10.41 -3.63 -7.52
CA CYS A 61 -11.71 -3.88 -8.12
C CYS A 61 -11.70 -3.20 -9.49
N ARG A 62 -11.71 -3.98 -10.57
CA ARG A 62 -12.05 -3.47 -11.89
C ARG A 62 -13.48 -2.92 -11.76
N ARG A 63 -13.66 -1.65 -12.10
CA ARG A 63 -15.00 -1.06 -12.24
C ARG A 63 -15.71 -1.71 -13.42
#